data_AF-A0AA90URL4-F1
#
_entry.id   AF-A0AA90URL4-F1
#
_cell.length_a   1.000
_cell.length_b   1.000
_cell.length_c   1.000
_cell.angle_alpha   90.00
_cell.angle_beta   90.00
_cell.angle_gamma   90.00
#
_symmetry.space_group_name_H-M   'P 1'
#
loop_
_entity.id
_entity.type
_entity.pdbx_description
1 polymer ?
#
loop_
_entity_poly.entity_id
_entity_poly.type
_entity_poly.pdbx_seq_one_letter_code
_entity_poly.pdbx_strand_id
1 'polypeptide(L)'
;MVQENHIDKALAFMESLEKLGNQLKAAEEHQKQLIARMLDLKKENLTDGEEYAELSQKSKSLQDLIDKWRPIYLERMEMVKSVSIQKRKRNNKK
;
A
#
# COMPACT_ATOMS: atom_id res chain seq x y z
N MET A 1 24.62 5.58 26.59
CA MET A 1 23.82 4.47 26.03
C MET A 1 22.66 5.00 25.17
N VAL A 2 22.93 5.79 24.11
CA VAL A 2 21.87 6.43 23.27
C VAL A 2 22.27 6.36 21.79
N GLN A 3 22.62 5.18 21.30
CA GLN A 3 22.87 4.98 19.86
C GLN A 3 22.19 3.72 19.32
N GLU A 4 21.90 2.73 20.18
CA GLU A 4 21.20 1.50 19.82
C GLU A 4 19.73 1.73 19.39
N ASN A 5 19.07 2.77 19.90
CA ASN A 5 17.65 3.04 19.60
C ASN A 5 17.34 3.57 18.19
N HIS A 6 18.32 4.12 17.46
CA HIS A 6 18.07 4.72 16.14
C HIS A 6 18.12 3.70 15.00
N ILE A 7 18.96 2.67 15.15
CA ILE A 7 19.08 1.57 14.18
C ILE A 7 17.85 0.66 14.28
N ASP A 8 17.43 0.35 15.51
CA ASP A 8 16.24 -0.46 15.78
C ASP A 8 14.96 0.20 15.23
N LYS A 9 14.83 1.52 15.43
CA LYS A 9 13.74 2.32 14.84
C LYS A 9 13.77 2.33 13.31
N ALA A 10 14.94 2.40 12.69
CA ALA A 10 15.06 2.36 11.24
C ALA A 10 14.69 0.97 10.68
N LEU A 11 15.02 -0.09 11.39
CA LEU A 11 14.64 -1.47 11.07
C LEU A 11 13.13 -1.68 11.18
N ALA A 12 12.53 -1.26 12.30
CA ALA A 12 11.08 -1.29 12.50
C ALA A 12 10.33 -0.46 11.44
N PHE A 13 10.92 0.65 10.97
CA PHE A 13 10.37 1.47 9.91
C PHE A 13 10.41 0.78 8.54
N MET A 14 11.51 0.09 8.21
CA MET A 14 11.61 -0.71 6.99
C MET A 14 10.63 -1.88 7.01
N GLU A 15 10.50 -2.59 8.13
CA GLU A 15 9.52 -3.68 8.28
C GLU A 15 8.08 -3.17 8.16
N SER A 16 7.77 -2.03 8.79
CA SER A 16 6.45 -1.40 8.70
C SER A 16 6.14 -0.98 7.27
N LEU A 17 7.15 -0.53 6.50
CA LEU A 17 6.98 -0.20 5.09
C LEU A 17 6.69 -1.42 4.24
N GLU A 18 7.44 -2.51 4.43
CA GLU A 18 7.22 -3.75 3.71
C GLU A 18 5.82 -4.32 4.01
N LYS A 19 5.40 -4.31 5.29
CA LYS A 19 4.04 -4.68 5.68
C LYS A 19 2.99 -3.78 5.03
N LEU A 20 3.20 -2.47 5.02
CA LEU A 20 2.28 -1.52 4.37
C LEU A 20 2.16 -1.77 2.86
N GLY A 21 3.28 -2.05 2.19
CA GLY A 21 3.30 -2.42 0.77
C GLY A 21 2.55 -3.72 0.50
N ASN A 22 2.74 -4.75 1.34
CA ASN A 22 1.99 -6.00 1.24
C ASN A 22 0.50 -5.82 1.50
N GLN A 23 0.13 -5.00 2.48
CA GLN A 23 -1.28 -4.67 2.78
C GLN A 23 -1.93 -3.89 1.63
N LEU A 24 -1.22 -2.92 1.04
CA LEU A 24 -1.67 -2.19 -0.15
C LEU A 24 -1.89 -3.13 -1.33
N LYS A 25 -0.94 -4.03 -1.59
CA LYS A 25 -1.04 -5.00 -2.68
C LYS A 25 -2.21 -5.97 -2.46
N ALA A 26 -2.38 -6.48 -1.24
CA ALA A 26 -3.51 -7.33 -0.88
C ALA A 26 -4.85 -6.59 -1.04
N ALA A 27 -4.92 -5.33 -0.63
CA ALA A 27 -6.10 -4.49 -0.81
C ALA A 27 -6.40 -4.25 -2.30
N GLU A 28 -5.39 -4.00 -3.13
CA GLU A 28 -5.55 -3.86 -4.59
C GLU A 28 -6.05 -5.15 -5.24
N GLU A 29 -5.53 -6.32 -4.84
CA GLU A 29 -6.01 -7.62 -5.33
C GLU A 29 -7.45 -7.90 -4.91
N HIS A 30 -7.78 -7.66 -3.64
CA HIS A 30 -9.15 -7.78 -3.14
C HIS A 30 -10.11 -6.84 -3.89
N GLN A 31 -9.69 -5.59 -4.15
CA GLN A 31 -10.49 -4.64 -4.90
C GLN A 31 -10.70 -5.13 -6.35
N LYS A 32 -9.67 -5.65 -7.02
CA LYS A 32 -9.79 -6.24 -8.35
C LYS A 32 -10.77 -7.42 -8.39
N GLN A 33 -10.73 -8.29 -7.39
CA GLN A 33 -11.66 -9.42 -7.29
C GLN A 33 -13.11 -8.95 -7.11
N LEU A 34 -13.34 -7.95 -6.25
CA LEU A 34 -14.67 -7.34 -6.07
C LEU A 34 -15.16 -6.71 -7.37
N ILE A 35 -14.33 -5.93 -8.06
CA ILE A 35 -14.69 -5.31 -9.34
C ILE A 35 -14.96 -6.39 -10.39
N ALA A 36 -14.18 -7.46 -10.44
CA ALA A 36 -14.42 -8.57 -11.36
C ALA A 36 -15.78 -9.23 -11.10
N ARG A 37 -16.14 -9.46 -9.84
CA ARG A 37 -17.46 -9.97 -9.44
C ARG A 37 -18.59 -9.01 -9.83
N MET A 38 -18.39 -7.71 -9.61
CA MET A 38 -19.33 -6.66 -10.03
C MET A 38 -19.51 -6.60 -11.55
N LEU A 39 -18.45 -6.82 -12.33
CA LEU A 39 -18.52 -6.87 -13.79
C LEU A 39 -19.31 -8.09 -14.28
N ASP A 40 -19.19 -9.22 -13.59
CA ASP A 40 -19.95 -10.44 -13.88
C ASP A 40 -21.45 -10.20 -13.62
N LEU A 41 -21.79 -9.69 -12.43
CA LEU A 41 -23.16 -9.27 -12.07
C LEU A 41 -23.72 -8.25 -13.06
N LYS A 42 -22.88 -7.32 -13.55
CA LYS A 42 -23.29 -6.35 -14.56
C LYS A 42 -23.61 -7.00 -15.91
N LYS A 43 -22.87 -8.04 -16.32
CA LYS A 43 -23.21 -8.82 -17.53
C LYS A 43 -24.54 -9.54 -17.38
N GLU A 44 -24.84 -10.02 -16.17
CA GLU A 44 -26.09 -10.70 -15.84
C GLU A 44 -27.28 -9.73 -15.61
N ASN A 45 -27.08 -8.41 -15.77
CA ASN A 45 -28.06 -7.36 -15.43
C ASN A 45 -28.48 -7.34 -13.94
N LEU A 46 -27.71 -7.98 -13.06
CA LEU A 46 -27.95 -8.03 -11.61
C LEU A 46 -27.25 -6.86 -10.88
N THR A 47 -27.29 -5.67 -11.44
CA THR A 47 -26.66 -4.47 -10.84
C THR A 47 -27.53 -3.79 -9.79
N ASP A 48 -28.83 -4.09 -9.75
CA ASP A 48 -29.80 -3.52 -8.80
C ASP A 48 -29.93 -4.36 -7.52
N GLY A 49 -29.23 -5.49 -7.46
CA GLY A 49 -29.24 -6.36 -6.28
C GLY A 49 -28.46 -5.76 -5.11
N GLU A 50 -28.91 -6.07 -3.89
CA GLU A 50 -28.21 -5.76 -2.64
C GLU A 50 -26.74 -6.23 -2.68
N GLU A 51 -26.48 -7.36 -3.35
CA GLU A 51 -25.13 -7.91 -3.53
C GLU A 51 -24.21 -6.95 -4.31
N TYR A 52 -24.70 -6.31 -5.38
CA TYR A 52 -23.90 -5.33 -6.13
C TYR A 52 -23.62 -4.08 -5.29
N ALA A 53 -24.62 -3.62 -4.51
CA ALA A 53 -24.46 -2.48 -3.61
C ALA A 53 -23.42 -2.76 -2.52
N GLU A 54 -23.45 -3.95 -1.89
CA GLU A 54 -22.45 -4.38 -0.92
C GLU A 54 -21.05 -4.49 -1.52
N LEU A 55 -20.92 -5.12 -2.69
CA LEU A 55 -19.64 -5.27 -3.39
C LEU A 55 -19.07 -3.90 -3.78
N SER A 56 -19.93 -2.98 -4.24
CA SER A 56 -19.57 -1.59 -4.55
C SER A 56 -19.06 -0.86 -3.31
N GLN A 57 -19.77 -0.98 -2.19
CA GLN A 57 -19.40 -0.33 -0.93
C GLN A 57 -18.06 -0.87 -0.42
N LYS A 58 -17.86 -2.21 -0.42
CA LYS A 58 -16.59 -2.85 -0.05
C LYS A 58 -15.44 -2.42 -0.96
N SER A 59 -15.66 -2.39 -2.27
CA SER A 59 -14.66 -1.95 -3.25
C SER A 59 -14.25 -0.50 -2.98
N LYS A 60 -15.21 0.38 -2.70
CA LYS A 60 -14.97 1.79 -2.41
C LYS A 60 -14.22 2.00 -1.09
N SER A 61 -14.54 1.24 -0.04
CA SER A 61 -13.79 1.27 1.22
C SER A 61 -12.35 0.80 1.06
N LEU A 62 -12.12 -0.25 0.26
CA LEU A 62 -10.75 -0.71 -0.04
C LEU A 62 -9.99 0.35 -0.85
N GLN A 63 -10.66 1.00 -1.80
CA GLN A 63 -10.07 2.07 -2.59
C GLN A 63 -9.68 3.27 -1.72
N ASP A 64 -10.51 3.67 -0.77
CA ASP A 64 -10.21 4.74 0.19
C ASP A 64 -8.99 4.40 1.05
N LEU A 65 -8.90 3.14 1.49
CA LEU A 65 -7.74 2.63 2.22
C LEU A 65 -6.47 2.71 1.36
N ILE A 66 -6.54 2.26 0.10
CA ILE A 66 -5.42 2.34 -0.83
C ILE A 66 -5.03 3.79 -1.06
N ASP A 67 -5.99 4.67 -1.37
CA ASP A 67 -5.74 6.09 -1.67
C ASP A 67 -5.10 6.82 -0.49
N LYS A 68 -5.49 6.48 0.74
CA LYS A 68 -4.91 7.03 1.96
C LYS A 68 -3.47 6.56 2.22
N TRP A 69 -3.19 5.26 2.02
CA TRP A 69 -1.89 4.67 2.39
C TRP A 69 -0.85 4.70 1.27
N ARG A 70 -1.28 4.72 0.01
CA ARG A 70 -0.41 4.76 -1.17
C ARG A 70 0.54 5.97 -1.21
N PRO A 71 0.10 7.22 -0.96
CA PRO A 71 1.01 8.36 -0.91
C PRO A 71 1.98 8.24 0.27
N ILE A 72 1.53 7.76 1.42
CA ILE A 72 2.39 7.54 2.60
C ILE A 72 3.47 6.51 2.27
N TYR A 73 3.10 5.39 1.67
CA TYR A 73 4.04 4.34 1.26
C TYR A 73 5.06 4.85 0.23
N LEU A 74 4.61 5.59 -0.78
CA LEU A 74 5.48 6.16 -1.81
C LEU A 74 6.47 7.18 -1.23
N GLU A 75 6.00 8.13 -0.43
CA GLU A 75 6.83 9.14 0.23
C GLU A 75 7.89 8.49 1.13
N ARG A 76 7.49 7.49 1.91
CA ARG A 76 8.38 6.71 2.77
C ARG A 76 9.41 5.91 1.97
N MET A 77 9.00 5.31 0.85
CA MET A 77 9.92 4.57 -0.03
C MET A 77 10.95 5.51 -0.69
N GLU A 78 10.53 6.73 -1.04
CA GLU A 78 11.40 7.77 -1.59
C GLU A 78 12.44 8.25 -0.57
N MET A 79 12.07 8.40 0.70
CA MET A 79 13.03 8.68 1.78
C MET A 79 14.07 7.57 1.90
N VAL A 80 13.66 6.29 1.88
CA VAL A 80 14.59 5.14 1.94
C VAL A 80 15.55 5.11 0.75
N LYS A 81 15.05 5.38 -0.47
CA LYS A 81 15.91 5.51 -1.66
C LYS A 81 16.89 6.68 -1.55
N SER A 82 16.46 7.82 -1.01
CA SER A 82 17.32 9.00 -0.86
C SER A 82 18.45 8.77 0.16
N VAL A 83 18.17 8.09 1.27
CA VAL A 83 19.18 7.72 2.28
C VAL A 83 20.24 6.78 1.70
N SER A 84 19.83 5.81 0.87
CA SER A 84 20.76 4.88 0.20
C SER A 84 21.63 5.57 -0.87
N ILE A 85 21.09 6.55 -1.60
CA ILE A 85 21.85 7.36 -2.58
C ILE A 85 22.88 8.28 -1.90
N GLN A 86 22.52 8.92 -0.78
CA GLN A 86 23.46 9.76 -0.02
C GLN A 86 24.65 8.95 0.53
N LYS A 87 24.42 7.70 0.97
CA LYS A 87 25.48 6.81 1.45
C LYS A 87 26.49 6.48 0.34
N ARG A 88 26.04 6.25 -0.90
CA ARG A 88 26.94 5.98 -2.05
C ARG A 88 27.77 7.20 -2.45
N LYS A 89 27.20 8.41 -2.46
CA LYS A 89 27.95 9.64 -2.80
C LYS A 89 29.06 9.96 -1.79
N ARG A 90 28.92 9.55 -0.53
CA ARG A 90 29.93 9.80 0.52
C ARG A 90 31.12 8.83 0.43
N ASN A 91 30.91 7.61 -0.06
CA ASN A 91 31.99 6.64 -0.27
C ASN A 91 32.80 6.86 -1.55
N ASN A 92 32.25 7.57 -2.54
CA ASN A 92 32.91 7.81 -3.82
C ASN A 92 33.79 9.08 -3.85
N LYS A 93 34.06 9.66 -2.67
CA LYS A 93 34.86 10.88 -2.48
C LYS A 93 36.16 10.60 -1.70
N LYS A 94 36.70 9.38 -1.84
CA LYS A 94 37.99 8.99 -1.30
C LYS A 94 38.92 8.60 -2.43
#